data_AF-A0A7G2IQY6-F1
#
_entry.id   AF-A0A7G2IQY6-F1
#
_cell.length_a   1.000
_cell.length_b   1.000
_cell.length_c   1.000
_cell.angle_alpha   90.00
_cell.angle_beta   90.00
_cell.angle_gamma   90.00
#
_symmetry.space_group_name_H-M   'P 1'
#
loop_
_entity.id
_entity.type
_entity.pdbx_description
1 polymer ?
#
loop_
_entity_poly.entity_id
_entity_poly.type
_entity_poly.pdbx_seq_one_letter_code
_entity_poly.pdbx_strand_id
1 'polypeptide(L)'
;MTAFEDLTYLHGKPQGHGVLKANPEDFVVVEDLGFEPDGEGEHILVRILKNGCNTRFVADALAKFLKIHAREVSFAGQKDKHAVTEQWLCARVPGNAMPDLSKFELEGCKVLEYARHKRKLRLGALKGNEFTLVLREVSERNDVEARLQAINERGVPNYFGAQRFWYRRQQPARGAALGAKRCAGARSQ
;
A
#
# COMPACT_ATOMS: atom_id res chain seq x y z
N MET A 1 -17.90 21.58 9.13
CA MET A 1 -17.18 20.35 8.74
C MET A 1 -16.71 19.67 10.01
N THR A 2 -17.00 18.39 10.18
CA THR A 2 -16.55 17.62 11.35
C THR A 2 -15.04 17.44 11.29
N ALA A 3 -14.33 17.73 12.38
CA ALA A 3 -12.90 17.44 12.45
C ALA A 3 -12.66 15.92 12.41
N PHE A 4 -11.47 15.49 11.98
CA PHE A 4 -11.14 14.06 11.90
C PHE A 4 -11.27 13.36 13.28
N GLU A 5 -10.97 14.09 14.36
CA GLU A 5 -11.05 13.61 15.74
C GLU A 5 -12.49 13.46 16.26
N ASP A 6 -13.44 14.12 15.58
CA ASP A 6 -14.88 14.11 15.91
C ASP A 6 -15.68 13.15 15.03
N LEU A 7 -15.01 12.31 14.23
CA LEU A 7 -15.69 11.29 13.44
C LEU A 7 -16.41 10.29 14.37
N THR A 8 -17.61 9.87 13.94
CA THR A 8 -18.43 8.94 14.71
C THR A 8 -17.79 7.55 14.75
N TYR A 9 -17.67 6.99 15.95
CA TYR A 9 -17.17 5.63 16.16
C TYR A 9 -18.32 4.64 16.18
N LEU A 10 -18.30 3.62 15.32
CA LEU A 10 -19.34 2.58 15.27
C LEU A 10 -19.44 1.77 16.57
N HIS A 11 -18.29 1.49 17.17
CA HIS A 11 -18.17 0.71 18.42
C HIS A 11 -17.86 1.61 19.63
N GLY A 12 -18.22 2.90 19.57
CA GLY A 12 -17.84 3.89 20.56
C GLY A 12 -16.33 4.21 20.56
N LYS A 13 -15.92 5.27 21.28
CA LYS A 13 -14.50 5.61 21.43
C LYS A 13 -13.78 4.48 22.20
N PRO A 14 -12.54 4.08 21.79
CA PRO A 14 -11.69 3.17 22.55
C PRO A 14 -11.49 3.63 24.00
N GLN A 15 -11.45 2.69 24.94
CA GLN A 15 -11.14 2.98 26.35
C GLN A 15 -9.66 2.77 26.67
N GLY A 16 -8.95 2.00 25.83
CA GLY A 16 -7.51 1.84 25.88
C GLY A 16 -6.73 2.69 24.86
N HIS A 17 -5.41 2.71 25.03
CA HIS A 17 -4.45 3.21 24.05
C HIS A 17 -3.44 2.11 23.71
N GLY A 18 -2.70 2.33 22.62
CA GLY A 18 -1.60 1.48 22.19
C GLY A 18 -0.77 2.20 21.12
N VAL A 19 0.45 1.72 20.91
CA VAL A 19 1.40 2.30 19.97
C VAL A 19 1.36 1.51 18.67
N LEU A 20 1.04 2.20 17.57
CA LEU A 20 1.07 1.66 16.21
C LEU A 20 2.30 2.21 15.48
N LYS A 21 2.93 1.39 14.63
CA LYS A 21 4.17 1.74 13.89
C LYS A 21 5.33 2.15 14.82
N ALA A 22 5.51 1.46 15.95
CA ALA A 22 6.69 1.68 16.79
C ALA A 22 7.97 1.33 16.03
N ASN A 23 7.97 0.22 15.30
CA ASN A 23 9.01 -0.16 14.35
C ASN A 23 8.39 -0.43 12.96
N PRO A 24 9.16 -0.35 11.86
CA PRO A 24 8.67 -0.67 10.52
C PRO A 24 8.08 -2.09 10.41
N GLU A 25 8.64 -3.05 11.15
CA GLU A 25 8.23 -4.46 11.15
C GLU A 25 6.86 -4.66 11.82
N ASP A 26 6.41 -3.69 12.63
CA ASP A 26 5.09 -3.71 13.27
C ASP A 26 3.96 -3.34 12.29
N PHE A 27 4.31 -2.93 11.06
CA PHE A 27 3.37 -2.51 10.05
C PHE A 27 3.78 -3.11 8.69
N VAL A 28 3.34 -4.34 8.46
CA VAL A 28 3.58 -5.07 7.21
C VAL A 28 2.39 -4.89 6.28
N VAL A 29 2.67 -4.56 5.02
CA VAL A 29 1.65 -4.42 3.97
C VAL A 29 2.03 -5.28 2.78
N VAL A 30 1.20 -6.25 2.41
CA VAL A 30 1.38 -7.08 1.22
C VAL A 30 0.35 -6.68 0.17
N GLU A 31 0.81 -6.28 -1.01
CA GLU A 31 -0.05 -5.86 -2.10
C GLU A 31 -0.66 -7.06 -2.84
N ASP A 32 -1.99 -7.08 -2.95
CA ASP A 32 -2.75 -8.05 -3.74
C ASP A 32 -3.23 -7.39 -5.05
N LEU A 33 -2.65 -7.80 -6.18
CA LEU A 33 -3.06 -7.35 -7.51
C LEU A 33 -4.43 -7.92 -7.92
N GLY A 34 -4.83 -9.07 -7.37
CA GLY A 34 -5.99 -9.84 -7.78
C GLY A 34 -5.78 -10.67 -9.05
N PHE A 35 -4.55 -10.74 -9.56
CA PHE A 35 -4.17 -11.56 -10.70
C PHE A 35 -2.68 -11.89 -10.63
N GLU A 36 -2.30 -12.97 -11.29
CA GLU A 36 -0.91 -13.40 -11.44
C GLU A 36 -0.29 -12.85 -12.73
N PRO A 37 1.05 -12.73 -12.81
CA PRO A 37 1.74 -12.38 -14.05
C PRO A 37 1.39 -13.33 -15.20
N ASP A 38 1.36 -12.83 -16.45
CA ASP A 38 0.92 -13.63 -17.60
C ASP A 38 2.00 -14.63 -18.05
N GLY A 39 3.26 -14.44 -17.64
CA GLY A 39 4.42 -15.20 -18.10
C GLY A 39 4.99 -14.74 -19.44
N GLU A 40 4.29 -13.86 -20.15
CA GLU A 40 4.69 -13.30 -21.45
C GLU A 40 4.34 -11.81 -21.59
N GLY A 41 4.96 -11.12 -22.55
CA GLY A 41 4.66 -9.73 -22.89
C GLY A 41 5.84 -8.75 -22.71
N GLU A 42 5.61 -7.49 -23.07
CA GLU A 42 6.65 -6.45 -23.04
C GLU A 42 6.92 -5.87 -21.65
N HIS A 43 6.08 -6.19 -20.66
CA HIS A 43 6.23 -5.70 -19.29
C HIS A 43 6.81 -6.79 -18.40
N ILE A 44 7.53 -6.37 -17.37
CA ILE A 44 8.04 -7.24 -16.31
C ILE A 44 7.44 -6.73 -15.01
N LEU A 45 6.62 -7.57 -14.39
CA LEU A 45 6.19 -7.38 -13.03
C LEU A 45 7.30 -7.85 -12.10
N VAL A 46 7.64 -7.01 -11.13
CA VAL A 46 8.69 -7.26 -10.14
C VAL A 46 8.08 -7.03 -8.76
N ARG A 47 7.94 -8.10 -7.99
CA ARG A 47 7.53 -8.01 -6.59
C ARG A 47 8.76 -7.73 -5.75
N ILE A 48 8.68 -6.67 -4.98
CA ILE A 48 9.75 -6.22 -4.11
C ILE A 48 9.26 -6.16 -2.67
N LEU A 49 10.10 -6.62 -1.76
CA LEU A 49 9.99 -6.31 -0.34
C LEU A 49 10.83 -5.06 -0.08
N LYS A 50 10.24 -4.02 0.49
CA LYS A 50 10.97 -2.82 0.88
C LYS A 50 10.79 -2.46 2.35
N ASN A 51 11.85 -1.95 2.97
CA ASN A 51 11.88 -1.40 4.32
C ASN A 51 12.73 -0.12 4.30
N GLY A 52 12.22 0.99 4.83
CA GLY A 52 12.98 2.23 4.94
C GLY A 52 13.18 3.03 3.65
N CYS A 53 12.53 2.66 2.55
CA CYS A 53 12.55 3.43 1.29
C CYS A 53 11.14 3.67 0.72
N ASN A 54 11.00 4.69 -0.13
CA ASN A 54 9.74 5.05 -0.78
C ASN A 54 9.59 4.34 -2.15
N THR A 55 8.36 4.16 -2.63
CA THR A 55 8.10 3.44 -3.91
C THR A 55 8.81 4.09 -5.10
N ARG A 56 8.85 5.43 -5.16
CA ARG A 56 9.45 6.16 -6.28
C ARG A 56 10.96 5.94 -6.39
N PHE A 57 11.65 5.94 -5.26
CA PHE A 57 13.08 5.71 -5.15
C PHE A 57 13.46 4.33 -5.70
N VAL A 58 12.70 3.29 -5.31
CA VAL A 58 12.94 1.94 -5.83
C VAL A 58 12.62 1.86 -7.33
N ALA A 59 11.54 2.49 -7.78
CA ALA A 59 11.19 2.54 -9.20
C ALA A 59 12.28 3.23 -10.06
N ASP A 60 12.86 4.33 -9.57
CA ASP A 60 13.93 5.05 -10.26
C ASP A 60 15.24 4.24 -10.25
N ALA A 61 15.55 3.54 -9.17
CA ALA A 61 16.69 2.62 -9.10
C ALA A 61 16.53 1.43 -10.06
N LEU A 62 15.34 0.84 -10.11
CA LEU A 62 15.02 -0.24 -11.04
C LEU A 62 15.14 0.22 -12.51
N ALA A 63 14.69 1.44 -12.82
CA ALA A 63 14.83 2.02 -14.16
C ALA A 63 16.31 2.14 -14.57
N LYS A 64 17.17 2.62 -13.65
CA LYS A 64 18.62 2.73 -13.87
C LYS A 64 19.26 1.36 -14.10
N PHE A 65 18.92 0.37 -13.29
CA PHE A 65 19.41 -1.01 -13.42
C PHE A 65 19.06 -1.61 -14.79
N LEU A 66 17.82 -1.42 -15.22
CA LEU A 66 17.31 -1.91 -16.52
C LEU A 66 17.72 -1.03 -17.71
N LYS A 67 18.42 0.09 -17.47
CA LYS A 67 18.82 1.09 -18.50
C LYS A 67 17.62 1.61 -19.31
N ILE A 68 16.47 1.79 -18.65
CA ILE A 68 15.24 2.34 -19.24
C ILE A 68 14.90 3.69 -18.60
N HIS A 69 14.03 4.46 -19.27
CA HIS A 69 13.56 5.72 -18.71
C HIS A 69 12.64 5.48 -17.50
N ALA A 70 12.74 6.32 -16.46
CA ALA A 70 11.93 6.21 -15.24
C ALA A 70 10.40 6.38 -15.41
N ARG A 71 9.92 6.57 -16.65
CA ARG A 71 8.49 6.62 -17.03
C ARG A 71 7.96 5.25 -17.47
N GLU A 72 8.89 4.37 -17.84
CA GLU A 72 8.64 2.99 -18.24
C GLU A 72 8.45 2.07 -17.02
N VAL A 73 8.81 2.56 -15.83
CA VAL A 73 8.50 1.90 -14.56
C VAL A 73 7.23 2.51 -13.97
N SER A 74 6.25 1.67 -13.67
CA SER A 74 4.99 2.02 -13.01
C SER A 74 4.70 1.11 -11.83
N PHE A 75 3.68 1.46 -11.05
CA PHE A 75 3.28 0.77 -9.82
C PHE A 75 1.79 1.03 -9.53
N ALA A 76 1.16 0.17 -8.73
CA ALA A 76 -0.26 0.28 -8.43
C ALA A 76 -0.57 1.36 -7.37
N GLY A 77 0.35 1.63 -6.45
CA GLY A 77 0.17 2.67 -5.44
C GLY A 77 1.48 3.09 -4.80
N GLN A 78 1.45 4.23 -4.10
CA GLN A 78 2.56 4.62 -3.24
C GLN A 78 2.43 3.91 -1.89
N LYS A 79 3.55 3.39 -1.39
CA LYS A 79 3.64 2.75 -0.08
C LYS A 79 4.53 3.58 0.85
N ASP A 80 4.15 3.60 2.13
CA ASP A 80 4.84 4.37 3.18
C ASP A 80 6.30 3.92 3.34
N LYS A 81 7.20 4.86 3.66
CA LYS A 81 8.62 4.56 3.97
C LYS A 81 8.76 3.88 5.32
N HIS A 82 7.90 4.21 6.29
CA HIS A 82 7.97 3.76 7.68
C HIS A 82 7.16 2.48 7.92
N ALA A 83 7.26 1.53 6.99
CA ALA A 83 6.56 0.26 7.01
C ALA A 83 7.34 -0.76 6.16
N VAL A 84 7.26 -2.03 6.54
CA VAL A 84 7.69 -3.12 5.67
C VAL A 84 6.58 -3.36 4.65
N THR A 85 6.89 -3.22 3.36
CA THR A 85 5.85 -3.36 2.33
C THR A 85 6.33 -4.24 1.18
N GLU A 86 5.50 -5.22 0.83
CA GLU A 86 5.59 -5.94 -0.43
C GLU A 86 4.70 -5.27 -1.46
N GLN A 87 5.28 -4.89 -2.60
CA GLN A 87 4.55 -4.23 -3.66
C GLN A 87 5.05 -4.68 -5.03
N TRP A 88 4.21 -4.44 -6.04
CA TRP A 88 4.54 -4.73 -7.42
C TRP A 88 4.98 -3.47 -8.17
N LEU A 89 6.15 -3.55 -8.78
CA LEU A 89 6.60 -2.64 -9.81
C LEU A 89 6.38 -3.28 -11.18
N CYS A 90 6.22 -2.46 -12.20
CA CYS A 90 6.05 -2.88 -13.58
C CYS A 90 6.99 -2.09 -14.47
N ALA A 91 7.99 -2.76 -15.05
CA ALA A 91 8.94 -2.14 -15.97
C ALA A 91 8.63 -2.58 -17.41
N ARG A 92 8.53 -1.64 -18.35
CA ARG A 92 8.44 -1.98 -19.78
C ARG A 92 9.84 -2.23 -20.35
N VAL A 93 10.09 -3.47 -20.77
CA VAL A 93 11.35 -3.91 -21.38
C VAL A 93 11.02 -4.69 -22.66
N PRO A 94 11.00 -4.04 -23.84
CA PRO A 94 10.66 -4.70 -25.09
C PRO A 94 11.54 -5.92 -25.38
N GLY A 95 10.98 -6.90 -26.09
CA GLY A 95 11.65 -8.15 -26.44
C GLY A 95 11.42 -9.28 -25.44
N ASN A 96 11.95 -10.47 -25.77
CA ASN A 96 11.70 -11.70 -25.02
C ASN A 96 12.78 -12.04 -23.99
N ALA A 97 13.91 -11.30 -23.98
CA ALA A 97 14.98 -11.53 -23.02
C ALA A 97 14.52 -11.13 -21.61
N MET A 98 14.66 -12.02 -20.63
CA MET A 98 14.43 -11.70 -19.23
C MET A 98 15.73 -11.12 -18.63
N PRO A 99 15.75 -9.84 -18.19
CA PRO A 99 16.89 -9.32 -17.45
C PRO A 99 17.02 -10.07 -16.12
N ASP A 100 18.26 -10.26 -15.69
CA ASP A 100 18.56 -10.95 -14.43
C ASP A 100 18.34 -10.02 -13.24
N LEU A 101 17.08 -9.92 -12.80
CA LEU A 101 16.66 -9.07 -11.68
C LEU A 101 17.14 -9.59 -10.32
N SER A 102 17.68 -10.82 -10.25
CA SER A 102 18.31 -11.31 -9.03
C SER A 102 19.56 -10.52 -8.64
N LYS A 103 20.21 -9.87 -9.62
CA LYS A 103 21.38 -8.98 -9.44
C LYS A 103 21.01 -7.56 -9.06
N PHE A 104 19.72 -7.23 -8.96
CA PHE A 104 19.29 -5.91 -8.52
C PHE A 104 19.46 -5.79 -7.00
N GLU A 105 20.49 -5.06 -6.60
CA GLU A 105 20.76 -4.75 -5.19
C GLU A 105 20.42 -3.29 -4.90
N LEU A 106 19.63 -3.08 -3.85
CA LEU A 106 19.30 -1.75 -3.35
C LEU A 106 19.10 -1.83 -1.84
N GLU A 107 19.74 -0.93 -1.10
CA GLU A 107 19.60 -0.87 0.35
C GLU A 107 18.12 -0.68 0.76
N GLY A 108 17.65 -1.52 1.68
CA GLY A 108 16.25 -1.51 2.12
C GLY A 108 15.26 -2.03 1.09
N CYS A 109 15.71 -2.74 0.05
CA CYS A 109 14.84 -3.37 -0.94
C CYS A 109 15.38 -4.74 -1.38
N LYS A 110 14.49 -5.73 -1.49
CA LYS A 110 14.79 -7.08 -1.96
C LYS A 110 13.79 -7.49 -3.03
N VAL A 111 14.27 -8.04 -4.13
CA VAL A 111 13.40 -8.68 -5.14
C VAL A 111 12.96 -10.03 -4.62
N LEU A 112 11.66 -10.29 -4.64
CA LEU A 112 11.08 -11.57 -4.21
C LEU A 112 10.79 -12.46 -5.42
N GLU A 113 10.15 -11.89 -6.43
CA GLU A 113 9.79 -12.58 -7.66
C GLU A 113 9.66 -11.59 -8.81
N TYR A 114 9.80 -12.10 -10.04
CA TYR A 114 9.59 -11.31 -11.24
C TYR A 114 9.15 -12.20 -12.40
N ALA A 115 8.22 -11.70 -13.19
CA ALA A 115 7.66 -12.42 -14.33
C ALA A 115 7.17 -11.45 -15.39
N ARG A 116 7.08 -11.95 -16.62
CA ARG A 116 6.59 -11.17 -17.76
C ARG A 116 5.07 -11.00 -17.66
N HIS A 117 4.58 -9.87 -18.17
CA HIS A 117 3.16 -9.53 -18.18
C HIS A 117 2.84 -8.71 -19.44
N LYS A 118 1.62 -8.87 -19.96
CA LYS A 118 1.22 -8.21 -21.22
C LYS A 118 0.97 -6.73 -21.02
N ARG A 119 0.34 -6.37 -19.89
CA ARG A 119 -0.20 -5.03 -19.67
C ARG A 119 0.66 -4.21 -18.72
N LYS A 120 0.60 -2.89 -18.85
CA LYS A 120 1.21 -1.98 -17.88
C LYS A 120 0.40 -1.95 -16.58
N LEU A 121 1.06 -2.07 -15.43
CA LEU A 121 0.43 -1.85 -14.13
C LEU A 121 0.11 -0.36 -13.95
N ARG A 122 -1.17 -0.04 -13.74
CA ARG A 122 -1.66 1.35 -13.58
C ARG A 122 -1.89 1.69 -12.12
N LEU A 123 -1.83 2.98 -11.79
CA LEU A 123 -2.20 3.47 -10.47
C LEU A 123 -3.66 3.07 -10.15
N GLY A 124 -3.88 2.49 -8.98
CA GLY A 124 -5.16 1.98 -8.51
C GLY A 124 -5.52 0.58 -9.02
N ALA A 125 -4.70 -0.05 -9.86
CA ALA A 125 -4.93 -1.41 -10.36
C ALA A 125 -4.45 -2.47 -9.37
N LEU A 126 -5.02 -2.45 -8.16
CA LEU A 126 -4.85 -3.48 -7.14
C LEU A 126 -6.21 -3.89 -6.61
N LYS A 127 -6.35 -5.16 -6.19
CA LYS A 127 -7.55 -5.65 -5.53
C LYS A 127 -7.60 -5.18 -4.07
N GLY A 128 -6.47 -5.21 -3.39
CA GLY A 128 -6.40 -4.85 -1.98
C GLY A 128 -4.98 -4.86 -1.43
N ASN A 129 -4.89 -4.72 -0.10
CA ASN A 129 -3.65 -4.95 0.62
C ASN A 129 -3.98 -5.81 1.83
N GLU A 130 -3.12 -6.78 2.10
CA GLU A 130 -3.13 -7.54 3.34
C GLU A 130 -2.25 -6.81 4.36
N PHE A 131 -2.77 -6.62 5.57
CA PHE A 131 -2.08 -5.90 6.63
C PHE A 131 -1.77 -6.87 7.77
N THR A 132 -0.50 -6.94 8.17
CA THR A 132 -0.10 -7.53 9.45
C THR A 132 0.39 -6.41 10.35
N LEU A 133 -0.31 -6.20 11.45
CA LEU A 133 -0.10 -5.08 12.36
C LEU A 133 0.22 -5.58 13.77
N VAL A 134 1.20 -4.96 14.41
CA VAL A 134 1.51 -5.16 15.83
C VAL A 134 1.17 -3.89 16.58
N LEU A 135 0.23 -3.98 17.51
CA LEU A 135 -0.06 -2.94 18.49
C LEU A 135 0.77 -3.20 19.74
N ARG A 136 1.65 -2.26 20.10
CA ARG A 136 2.49 -2.33 21.29
C ARG A 136 1.88 -1.52 22.44
N GLU A 137 2.32 -1.80 23.67
CA GLU A 137 1.94 -1.04 24.87
C GLU A 137 0.43 -0.85 25.01
N VAL A 138 -0.32 -1.94 24.79
CA VAL A 138 -1.78 -1.92 24.89
C VAL A 138 -2.19 -1.79 26.35
N SER A 139 -2.88 -0.70 26.69
CA SER A 139 -3.28 -0.43 28.08
C SER A 139 -4.45 -1.30 28.54
N GLU A 140 -5.46 -1.48 27.67
CA GLU A 140 -6.71 -2.21 27.99
C GLU A 140 -6.91 -3.36 27.00
N ARG A 141 -6.26 -4.50 27.26
CA ARG A 141 -6.29 -5.66 26.36
C ARG A 141 -7.71 -6.21 26.14
N ASN A 142 -8.52 -6.25 27.20
CA ASN A 142 -9.89 -6.78 27.12
C ASN A 142 -10.80 -5.91 26.24
N ASP A 143 -10.66 -4.57 26.29
CA ASP A 143 -11.40 -3.64 25.39
C ASP A 143 -11.00 -3.88 23.93
N VAL A 144 -9.70 -4.08 23.65
CA VAL A 144 -9.21 -4.37 22.30
C VAL A 144 -9.76 -5.70 21.78
N GLU A 145 -9.71 -6.77 22.58
CA GLU A 145 -10.21 -8.09 22.18
C GLU A 145 -11.72 -8.05 21.89
N ALA A 146 -12.51 -7.42 22.76
CA ALA A 146 -13.95 -7.25 22.53
C ALA A 146 -14.25 -6.45 21.26
N ARG A 147 -13.44 -5.43 20.95
CA ARG A 147 -13.59 -4.64 19.71
C ARG A 147 -13.21 -5.42 18.47
N LEU A 148 -12.16 -6.25 18.51
CA LEU A 148 -11.78 -7.09 17.38
C LEU A 148 -12.92 -8.06 17.02
N GLN A 149 -13.59 -8.64 18.02
CA GLN A 149 -14.80 -9.45 17.80
C GLN A 149 -15.92 -8.62 17.17
N ALA A 150 -16.20 -7.43 17.70
CA ALA A 150 -17.23 -6.53 17.16
C ALA A 150 -16.95 -6.08 15.71
N ILE A 151 -15.67 -5.87 15.37
CA ILE A 151 -15.20 -5.52 14.03
C ILE A 151 -15.37 -6.71 13.08
N ASN A 152 -15.08 -7.92 13.54
CA ASN A 152 -15.27 -9.12 12.72
C ASN A 152 -16.73 -9.30 12.29
N GLU A 153 -17.68 -8.99 13.18
CA GLU A 153 -19.11 -9.15 12.91
C GLU A 153 -19.72 -7.99 12.10
N ARG A 154 -19.33 -6.75 12.40
CA ARG A 154 -20.02 -5.54 11.90
C ARG A 154 -19.13 -4.61 11.07
N GLY A 155 -17.85 -4.94 10.95
CA GLY A 155 -16.85 -4.12 10.27
C GLY A 155 -16.53 -2.82 11.02
N VAL A 156 -15.94 -1.89 10.27
CA VAL A 156 -15.63 -0.53 10.70
C VAL A 156 -16.11 0.48 9.65
N PRO A 157 -16.36 1.74 10.02
CA PRO A 157 -16.58 2.80 9.05
C PRO A 157 -15.39 2.94 8.09
N ASN A 158 -15.66 2.93 6.79
CA ASN A 158 -14.63 3.09 5.75
C ASN A 158 -14.23 4.57 5.56
N TYR A 159 -13.65 5.16 6.61
CA TYR A 159 -13.16 6.54 6.57
C TYR A 159 -11.82 6.63 5.83
N PHE A 160 -11.62 7.75 5.14
CA PHE A 160 -10.27 8.10 4.67
C PHE A 160 -9.41 8.50 5.87
N GLY A 161 -8.32 7.78 6.10
CA GLY A 161 -7.40 8.10 7.19
C GLY A 161 -6.76 9.49 7.07
N ALA A 162 -6.25 10.01 8.19
CA ALA A 162 -5.58 11.31 8.25
C ALA A 162 -4.44 11.45 7.21
N GLN A 163 -3.81 10.33 6.82
CA GLN A 163 -2.75 10.28 5.80
C GLN A 163 -3.17 10.82 4.42
N ARG A 164 -4.47 10.97 4.14
CA ARG A 164 -4.95 11.60 2.88
C ARG A 164 -5.17 13.10 2.97
N PHE A 165 -5.20 13.67 4.18
CA PHE A 165 -5.54 15.07 4.40
C PHE A 165 -4.35 15.95 4.83
N TRP A 166 -3.27 15.40 5.38
CA TRP A 166 -2.09 16.22 5.76
C TRP A 166 -1.39 16.87 4.56
N TYR A 167 -1.38 16.21 3.39
CA TYR A 167 -0.81 16.81 2.17
C TYR A 167 -1.63 18.01 1.67
N ARG A 168 -2.91 18.13 2.08
CA ARG A 168 -3.82 19.17 1.61
C ARG A 168 -3.72 20.48 2.39
N ARG A 169 -3.07 20.49 3.56
CA ARG A 169 -2.87 21.72 4.36
C ARG A 169 -1.74 22.62 3.85
N GLN A 170 -0.93 22.17 2.89
CA GLN A 170 0.18 22.95 2.30
C GLN A 170 -0.15 23.55 0.92
N GLN A 171 -1.36 23.35 0.37
CA GLN A 171 -1.77 23.98 -0.88
C GLN A 171 -2.76 25.12 -0.62
N PRO A 172 -2.58 26.31 -1.24
CA PRO A 172 -3.59 27.36 -1.19
C PRO A 172 -4.90 26.81 -1.76
N ALA A 173 -5.99 27.02 -1.02
CA ALA A 173 -7.31 26.51 -1.36
C ALA A 173 -7.72 26.92 -2.78
N ARG A 174 -7.65 25.98 -3.73
CA ARG A 174 -8.47 26.03 -4.94
C ARG A 174 -9.53 24.93 -4.81
N GLY A 175 -10.77 25.37 -4.97
CA GLY A 175 -11.97 24.73 -4.43
C GLY A 175 -12.13 23.25 -4.77
N ALA A 176 -12.59 22.48 -3.79
CA ALA A 176 -13.19 21.18 -4.02
C ALA A 176 -14.10 20.85 -2.84
N ALA A 177 -15.41 20.82 -3.13
CA ALA A 177 -16.46 20.36 -2.24
C ALA A 177 -16.09 19.04 -1.55
N LEU A 178 -16.25 19.01 -0.22
CA LEU A 178 -16.15 17.79 0.57
C LEU A 178 -17.43 16.96 0.34
N GLY A 179 -17.35 15.98 -0.55
CA GLY A 179 -18.34 14.92 -0.68
C GLY A 179 -17.77 13.61 -0.15
N ALA A 180 -18.33 13.09 0.95
CA ALA A 180 -18.11 11.71 1.37
C ALA A 180 -18.74 10.78 0.31
N LYS A 181 -17.98 10.36 -0.70
CA LYS A 181 -18.43 9.33 -1.64
C LYS A 181 -18.31 7.96 -0.96
N ARG A 182 -19.45 7.35 -0.65
CA ARG A 182 -19.58 5.91 -0.36
C ARG A 182 -19.10 5.13 -1.59
N CYS A 183 -18.09 4.27 -1.43
CA CYS A 183 -17.84 3.23 -2.43
C CYS A 183 -18.80 2.07 -2.14
N ALA A 184 -19.59 1.71 -3.16
CA ALA A 184 -20.45 0.53 -3.15
C ALA A 184 -19.58 -0.73 -3.03
N GLY A 185 -19.98 -1.63 -2.12
CA GLY A 185 -19.26 -2.85 -1.81
C GLY A 185 -19.14 -3.80 -3.00
N ALA A 186 -17.95 -4.41 -3.12
CA ALA A 186 -17.80 -5.66 -3.86
C ALA A 186 -18.42 -6.77 -3.00
N ARG A 187 -19.53 -7.34 -3.49
CA ARG A 187 -20.10 -8.59 -2.95
C ARG A 187 -19.19 -9.73 -3.40
N SER A 188 -18.80 -10.58 -2.46
CA SER A 188 -18.31 -11.93 -2.74
C SER A 188 -19.50 -12.79 -3.19
N GLN A 189 -19.37 -13.41 -4.37
CA GLN A 189 -19.96 -14.72 -4.64
C GLN A 189 -18.83 -15.75 -4.49
#